data_AF-A0A4Q3Z805-F1
#
_entry.id   AF-A0A4Q3Z805-F1
#
_cell.length_a   1.000
_cell.length_b   1.000
_cell.length_c   1.000
_cell.angle_alpha   90.00
_cell.angle_beta   90.00
_cell.angle_gamma   90.00
#
_symmetry.space_group_name_H-M   'P 1'
#
loop_
_entity.id
_entity.type
_entity.pdbx_description
1 polymer ?
#
loop_
_entity_poly.entity_id
_entity_poly.type
_entity_poly.pdbx_seq_one_letter_code
_entity_poly.pdbx_strand_id
1 'polypeptide(L)'
;MEDRRYLRHSGFEARAPLRVLKRLSKGSRAGGISTIDQQLIRICTGRFERSLRRKIREIFLAYSLNAHCSKSEIFHSYLKQSYFGYKLFGCIHAANFLFSKPAIHLTEEEAVFVAALLARPLPRPIYYSVIILKEKYDITPDLIIHLAETMQLDWADPIKLRYQYGLNNFPSTAKSLRIK
;
A
#
# COMPACT_ATOMS: atom_id res chain seq x y z
N MET A 1 -4.96 -3.90 -3.35
CA MET A 1 -4.67 -2.70 -4.19
C MET A 1 -3.35 -2.78 -4.95
N GLU A 2 -2.23 -3.09 -4.29
CA GLU A 2 -0.87 -3.09 -4.88
C GLU A 2 -0.69 -4.17 -5.97
N ASP A 3 -1.09 -5.40 -5.66
CA ASP A 3 -0.86 -6.57 -6.51
C ASP A 3 -2.10 -7.46 -6.52
N ARG A 4 -2.93 -7.31 -7.56
CA ARG A 4 -4.26 -7.96 -7.62
C ARG A 4 -4.20 -9.47 -7.83
N ARG A 5 -3.06 -9.98 -8.30
CA ARG A 5 -2.88 -11.40 -8.57
C ARG A 5 -1.75 -11.98 -7.75
N TYR A 6 -1.48 -11.40 -6.58
CA TYR A 6 -0.40 -11.77 -5.68
C TYR A 6 -0.27 -13.29 -5.46
N LEU A 7 -1.40 -13.97 -5.25
CA LEU A 7 -1.45 -15.41 -5.03
C LEU A 7 -1.24 -16.27 -6.29
N ARG A 8 -1.18 -15.66 -7.48
CA ARG A 8 -1.15 -16.35 -8.79
C ARG A 8 0.18 -16.20 -9.53
N HIS A 9 1.24 -15.69 -8.88
CA HIS A 9 2.57 -15.60 -9.48
C HIS A 9 3.67 -15.84 -8.45
N SER A 10 4.85 -16.28 -8.91
CA SER A 10 6.02 -16.52 -8.07
C SER A 10 7.01 -15.36 -8.20
N GLY A 11 6.63 -14.18 -7.69
CA GLY A 11 7.49 -13.00 -7.66
C GLY A 11 7.48 -12.08 -8.89
N PHE A 12 6.98 -12.52 -10.05
CA PHE A 12 6.83 -11.67 -11.24
C PHE A 12 5.53 -11.90 -11.98
N GLU A 13 4.81 -10.82 -12.30
CA GLU A 13 3.56 -10.89 -13.06
C GLU A 13 3.78 -10.49 -14.53
N ALA A 14 4.08 -11.48 -15.38
CA ALA A 14 4.39 -11.25 -16.80
C ALA A 14 3.30 -10.50 -17.59
N ARG A 15 2.03 -10.60 -17.19
CA ARG A 15 0.91 -9.88 -17.84
C ARG A 15 0.76 -8.44 -17.37
N ALA A 16 1.47 -8.00 -16.34
CA ALA A 16 1.33 -6.66 -15.77
C ALA A 16 1.71 -5.55 -16.77
N PRO A 17 2.83 -5.62 -17.52
CA PRO A 17 3.18 -4.58 -18.50
C PRO A 17 2.12 -4.43 -19.59
N LEU A 18 1.68 -5.54 -20.20
CA LEU A 18 0.64 -5.54 -21.24
C LEU A 18 -0.69 -4.98 -20.73
N ARG A 19 -1.09 -5.34 -19.50
CA ARG A 19 -2.31 -4.81 -18.88
C ARG A 19 -2.21 -3.31 -18.61
N VAL A 20 -1.06 -2.81 -18.19
CA VAL A 20 -0.85 -1.38 -17.98
C VAL A 20 -0.86 -0.63 -19.30
N LEU A 21 -0.20 -1.15 -20.34
CA LEU A 21 -0.22 -0.57 -21.69
C LEU A 21 -1.65 -0.47 -22.25
N LYS A 22 -2.45 -1.52 -22.12
CA LYS A 22 -3.87 -1.53 -22.54
C LYS A 22 -4.75 -0.54 -21.77
N ARG A 23 -4.40 -0.19 -20.52
CA ARG A 23 -5.11 0.84 -19.75
C ARG A 23 -4.72 2.23 -20.22
N LEU A 24 -3.43 2.46 -20.44
CA LEU A 24 -2.91 3.71 -20.98
C LEU A 24 -3.49 4.02 -22.37
N SER A 25 -3.59 3.02 -23.24
CA SER A 25 -4.19 3.19 -24.58
C SER A 25 -5.69 3.55 -24.54
N LYS A 26 -6.35 3.37 -23.40
CA LYS A 26 -7.75 3.72 -23.16
C LYS A 26 -7.90 5.02 -22.35
N GLY A 27 -6.84 5.83 -22.24
CA GLY A 27 -6.83 7.05 -21.42
C GLY A 27 -6.97 6.81 -19.91
N SER A 28 -6.88 5.56 -19.45
CA SER A 28 -7.00 5.23 -18.04
C SER A 28 -5.66 5.36 -17.32
N ARG A 29 -5.70 5.70 -16.02
CA ARG A 29 -4.49 5.75 -15.18
C ARG A 29 -3.71 4.43 -15.22
N ALA A 30 -2.40 4.51 -15.44
CA ALA A 30 -1.48 3.39 -15.32
C ALA A 30 -1.51 2.79 -13.91
N GLY A 31 -1.59 1.46 -13.82
CA GLY A 31 -1.33 0.74 -12.58
C GLY A 31 0.17 0.49 -12.39
N GLY A 32 0.58 0.11 -11.19
CA GLY A 32 1.91 -0.42 -10.95
C GLY A 32 2.14 -1.73 -11.71
N ILE A 33 3.38 -1.95 -12.18
CA ILE A 33 3.83 -3.22 -12.77
C ILE A 33 4.64 -4.08 -11.79
N SER A 34 5.00 -3.54 -10.62
CA SER A 34 5.80 -4.25 -9.64
C SER A 34 4.92 -5.08 -8.71
N THR A 35 5.32 -6.32 -8.45
CA THR A 35 4.66 -7.21 -7.49
C THR A 35 5.04 -6.85 -6.06
N ILE A 36 4.26 -7.31 -5.07
CA ILE A 36 4.59 -7.15 -3.65
C ILE A 36 5.96 -7.76 -3.33
N ASP A 37 6.28 -8.92 -3.91
CA ASP A 37 7.55 -9.62 -3.73
C ASP A 37 8.73 -8.75 -4.17
N GLN A 38 8.62 -8.08 -5.32
CA GLN A 38 9.65 -7.16 -5.82
C GLN A 38 9.78 -5.91 -4.95
N GLN A 39 8.65 -5.38 -4.45
CA GLN A 39 8.67 -4.25 -3.54
C GLN A 39 9.36 -4.62 -2.22
N LEU A 40 9.12 -5.83 -1.68
CA LEU A 40 9.82 -6.32 -0.50
C LEU A 40 11.32 -6.44 -0.73
N ILE A 41 11.76 -7.05 -1.84
CA ILE A 41 13.19 -7.12 -2.18
C ILE A 41 13.82 -5.72 -2.25
N ARG A 42 13.11 -4.74 -2.84
CA ARG A 42 13.59 -3.36 -2.91
C ARG A 42 13.81 -2.76 -1.53
N ILE A 43 12.85 -2.96 -0.63
CA ILE A 43 12.92 -2.49 0.77
C ILE A 43 14.12 -3.13 1.47
N CYS A 44 14.23 -4.47 1.42
CA CYS A 44 15.31 -5.20 2.09
C CYS A 44 16.71 -4.85 1.56
N THR A 45 16.83 -4.56 0.26
CA THR A 45 18.13 -4.26 -0.37
C THR A 45 18.51 -2.78 -0.31
N GLY A 46 17.59 -1.89 0.03
CA GLY A 46 17.81 -0.44 0.03
C GLY A 46 18.06 0.17 -1.36
N ARG A 47 17.81 -0.58 -2.44
CA ARG A 47 18.12 -0.17 -3.82
C ARG A 47 16.94 0.54 -4.47
N PHE A 48 16.88 1.86 -4.38
CA PHE A 48 15.76 2.64 -4.93
C PHE A 48 16.03 3.23 -6.32
N GLU A 49 17.22 3.01 -6.89
CA GLU A 49 17.64 3.55 -8.19
C GLU A 49 16.70 3.12 -9.33
N ARG A 50 16.31 4.05 -10.21
CA ARG A 50 15.43 3.75 -11.35
C ARG A 50 16.23 3.18 -12.52
N SER A 51 16.68 1.93 -12.40
CA SER A 51 17.42 1.24 -13.47
C SER A 51 16.82 -0.11 -13.86
N LEU A 52 17.01 -0.51 -15.12
CA LEU A 52 16.62 -1.84 -15.61
C LEU A 52 17.40 -2.94 -14.89
N ARG A 53 18.69 -2.72 -14.62
CA ARG A 53 19.54 -3.65 -13.87
C ARG A 53 18.96 -3.96 -12.48
N ARG A 54 18.56 -2.93 -11.74
CA ARG A 54 17.86 -3.12 -10.45
C ARG A 54 16.58 -3.91 -10.65
N LYS A 55 15.78 -3.57 -11.67
CA LYS A 55 14.50 -4.24 -11.93
C LYS A 55 14.65 -5.74 -12.21
N ILE A 56 15.64 -6.11 -13.01
CA ILE A 56 15.97 -7.51 -13.32
C ILE A 56 16.40 -8.24 -12.04
N ARG A 57 17.24 -7.61 -11.21
CA ARG A 57 17.65 -8.17 -9.92
C ARG A 57 16.46 -8.41 -8.98
N GLU A 58 15.52 -7.46 -8.89
CA GLU A 58 14.28 -7.63 -8.11
C GLU A 58 13.48 -8.84 -8.58
N ILE A 59 13.40 -9.09 -9.90
CA ILE A 59 12.67 -10.24 -10.47
C ILE A 59 13.30 -11.56 -10.03
N PHE A 60 14.62 -11.72 -10.19
CA PHE A 60 15.30 -12.97 -9.82
C PHE A 60 15.26 -13.23 -8.32
N LEU A 61 15.48 -12.20 -7.50
CA LEU A 61 15.40 -12.33 -6.05
C LEU A 61 13.98 -12.60 -5.59
N ALA A 62 12.96 -11.98 -6.20
CA ALA A 62 11.57 -12.27 -5.88
C ALA A 62 11.18 -13.71 -6.23
N TYR A 63 11.67 -14.23 -7.36
CA TYR A 63 11.47 -15.64 -7.72
C TYR A 63 12.13 -16.58 -6.69
N SER A 64 13.40 -16.33 -6.35
CA SER A 64 14.11 -17.09 -5.31
C SER A 64 13.42 -17.02 -3.95
N LEU A 65 12.88 -15.87 -3.58
CA LEU A 65 12.13 -15.69 -2.33
C LEU A 65 10.89 -16.59 -2.30
N ASN A 66 10.16 -16.72 -3.41
CA ASN A 66 9.00 -17.59 -3.51
C ASN A 66 9.35 -19.08 -3.48
N ALA A 67 10.60 -19.46 -3.72
CA ALA A 67 11.06 -20.85 -3.58
C ALA A 67 11.35 -21.24 -2.11
N HIS A 68 11.55 -20.26 -1.22
CA HIS A 68 11.95 -20.49 0.17
C HIS A 68 10.94 -20.01 1.21
N CYS A 69 10.01 -19.13 0.82
CA CYS A 69 9.01 -18.55 1.71
C CYS A 69 7.62 -18.70 1.11
N SER A 70 6.63 -18.94 1.98
CA SER A 70 5.23 -18.92 1.61
C SER A 70 4.75 -17.51 1.27
N LYS A 71 3.64 -17.43 0.51
CA LYS A 71 2.99 -16.15 0.20
C LYS A 71 2.55 -15.39 1.45
N SER A 72 2.16 -16.10 2.52
CA SER A 72 1.78 -15.44 3.77
C SER A 72 2.99 -14.75 4.42
N GLU A 73 4.13 -15.44 4.51
CA GLU A 73 5.35 -14.91 5.12
C GLU A 73 5.90 -13.71 4.35
N ILE A 74 5.89 -13.78 3.02
CA ILE A 74 6.31 -12.67 2.15
C ILE A 74 5.40 -11.47 2.36
N PHE A 75 4.07 -11.66 2.35
CA PHE A 75 3.11 -10.59 2.54
C PHE A 75 3.22 -9.94 3.92
N HIS A 76 3.36 -10.75 4.97
CA HIS A 76 3.55 -10.26 6.33
C HIS A 76 4.85 -9.46 6.47
N SER A 77 5.95 -9.96 5.89
CA SER A 77 7.24 -9.28 5.86
C SER A 77 7.18 -7.95 5.12
N TYR A 78 6.45 -7.90 4.01
CA TYR A 78 6.19 -6.68 3.25
C TYR A 78 5.43 -5.65 4.09
N LEU A 79 4.31 -6.04 4.70
CA LEU A 79 3.52 -5.12 5.53
C LEU A 79 4.28 -4.62 6.75
N LYS A 80 5.15 -5.44 7.34
CA LYS A 80 5.99 -5.08 8.49
C LYS A 80 7.05 -4.03 8.14
N GLN A 81 7.61 -4.07 6.94
CA GLN A 81 8.76 -3.25 6.54
C GLN A 81 8.39 -2.05 5.66
N SER A 82 7.18 -2.04 5.09
CA SER A 82 6.77 -0.98 4.18
C SER A 82 6.69 0.39 4.86
N TYR A 83 6.97 1.43 4.07
CA TYR A 83 6.88 2.82 4.49
C TYR A 83 5.48 3.36 4.22
N PHE A 84 4.78 3.77 5.28
CA PHE A 84 3.43 4.32 5.23
C PHE A 84 3.40 5.85 5.37
N GLY A 85 4.53 6.49 5.65
CA GLY A 85 4.60 7.95 5.82
C GLY A 85 5.63 8.39 6.83
N TYR A 86 5.72 9.69 7.08
CA TYR A 86 6.72 10.28 7.98
C TYR A 86 6.74 9.55 9.34
N LYS A 87 7.84 8.87 9.65
CA LYS A 87 8.05 8.01 10.85
C LYS A 87 7.16 6.75 10.93
N LEU A 88 6.35 6.45 9.92
CA LEU A 88 5.43 5.31 9.90
C LEU A 88 6.02 4.17 9.05
N PHE A 89 6.77 3.28 9.70
CA PHE A 89 7.23 2.02 9.12
C PHE A 89 6.44 0.86 9.71
N GLY A 90 5.90 0.02 8.84
CA GLY A 90 5.09 -1.13 9.22
C GLY A 90 3.61 -0.80 9.43
N CYS A 91 2.74 -1.71 8.98
CA CYS A 91 1.29 -1.51 9.04
C CYS A 91 0.77 -1.40 10.49
N ILE A 92 1.37 -2.13 11.44
CA ILE A 92 0.98 -2.10 12.86
C ILE A 92 1.23 -0.72 13.45
N HIS A 93 2.39 -0.12 13.16
CA HIS A 93 2.71 1.22 13.63
C HIS A 93 1.77 2.24 12.99
N ALA A 94 1.50 2.15 11.68
CA ALA A 94 0.55 3.03 11.01
C ALA A 94 -0.87 2.92 11.60
N ALA A 95 -1.36 1.70 11.85
CA ALA A 95 -2.67 1.44 12.44
C ALA A 95 -2.81 2.05 13.85
N ASN A 96 -1.84 1.79 14.72
CA ASN A 96 -1.80 2.36 16.06
C ASN A 96 -1.68 3.89 16.02
N PHE A 97 -0.78 4.42 15.19
CA PHE A 97 -0.57 5.86 15.08
C PHE A 97 -1.81 6.59 14.57
N LEU A 98 -2.54 6.05 13.60
CA LEU A 98 -3.71 6.72 13.04
C LEU A 98 -4.96 6.49 13.88
N PHE A 99 -5.25 5.23 14.22
CA PHE A 99 -6.56 4.82 14.72
C PHE A 99 -6.52 4.28 16.16
N SER A 100 -5.35 4.23 16.80
CA SER A 100 -5.18 3.70 18.16
C SER A 100 -5.69 2.25 18.29
N LYS A 101 -5.58 1.47 17.22
CA LYS A 101 -6.09 0.10 17.12
C LYS A 101 -5.01 -0.87 16.63
N PRO A 102 -5.02 -2.12 17.12
CA PRO A 102 -4.33 -3.22 16.45
C PRO A 102 -4.75 -3.31 14.98
N ALA A 103 -3.81 -3.61 14.08
CA ALA A 103 -4.09 -3.67 12.65
C ALA A 103 -5.22 -4.66 12.27
N ILE A 104 -5.42 -5.72 13.05
CA ILE A 104 -6.48 -6.72 12.86
C ILE A 104 -7.88 -6.23 13.32
N HIS A 105 -7.94 -5.13 14.07
CA HIS A 105 -9.19 -4.51 14.55
C HIS A 105 -9.56 -3.24 13.76
N LEU A 106 -8.84 -2.94 12.68
CA LEU A 106 -9.22 -1.84 11.81
C LEU A 106 -10.57 -2.14 11.14
N THR A 107 -11.38 -1.10 11.01
CA THR A 107 -12.55 -1.15 10.13
C THR A 107 -12.08 -1.31 8.68
N GLU A 108 -13.01 -1.67 7.79
CA GLU A 108 -12.69 -1.77 6.36
C GLU A 108 -12.12 -0.45 5.82
N GLU A 109 -12.78 0.66 6.15
CA GLU A 109 -12.38 2.01 5.79
C GLU A 109 -10.96 2.33 6.30
N GLU A 110 -10.69 2.06 7.57
CA GLU A 110 -9.37 2.27 8.16
C GLU A 110 -8.29 1.41 7.48
N ALA A 111 -8.57 0.13 7.24
CA ALA A 111 -7.64 -0.79 6.57
C ALA A 111 -7.37 -0.38 5.12
N VAL A 112 -8.41 0.05 4.40
CA VAL A 112 -8.32 0.57 3.03
C VAL A 112 -7.51 1.85 2.99
N PHE A 113 -7.70 2.74 3.97
CA PHE A 113 -6.90 3.95 4.10
C PHE A 113 -5.42 3.64 4.38
N VAL A 114 -5.11 2.77 5.35
CA VAL A 114 -3.73 2.34 5.63
C VAL A 114 -3.08 1.71 4.40
N ALA A 115 -3.80 0.87 3.66
CA ALA A 115 -3.29 0.27 2.43
C ALA A 115 -3.07 1.32 1.31
N ALA A 116 -3.86 2.39 1.27
CA ALA A 116 -3.68 3.47 0.31
C ALA A 116 -2.36 4.23 0.54
N LEU A 117 -1.90 4.32 1.79
CA LEU A 117 -0.64 4.98 2.16
C LEU A 117 0.61 4.29 1.58
N LEU A 118 0.55 3.00 1.23
CA LEU A 118 1.67 2.30 0.58
C LEU A 118 2.12 2.97 -0.73
N ALA A 119 1.15 3.49 -1.50
CA ALA A 119 1.43 4.20 -2.75
C ALA A 119 1.55 5.72 -2.54
N ARG A 120 0.99 6.24 -1.44
CA ARG A 120 0.91 7.66 -1.10
C ARG A 120 1.25 7.85 0.39
N PRO A 121 2.53 7.78 0.77
CA PRO A 121 2.94 7.84 2.16
C PRO A 121 2.45 9.13 2.84
N LEU A 122 2.03 9.04 4.10
CA LEU A 122 1.54 10.16 4.89
C LEU A 122 2.61 11.27 4.98
N PRO A 123 2.33 12.50 4.54
CA PRO A 123 3.29 13.57 4.52
C PRO A 123 3.45 14.19 5.91
N ARG A 124 4.61 14.80 6.15
CA ARG A 124 4.99 15.34 7.47
C ARG A 124 3.97 16.35 8.05
N PRO A 125 3.41 17.30 7.29
CA PRO A 125 2.43 18.23 7.88
C PRO A 125 1.13 17.53 8.34
N ILE A 126 0.60 16.57 7.57
CA ILE A 126 -0.60 15.81 7.98
C ILE A 126 -0.30 14.94 9.21
N TYR A 127 0.90 14.36 9.31
CA TYR A 127 1.33 13.63 10.50
C TYR A 127 1.21 14.48 11.78
N TYR A 128 1.69 15.72 11.78
CA TYR A 128 1.57 16.59 12.96
C TYR A 128 0.14 17.03 13.23
N SER A 129 -0.64 17.32 12.18
CA SER A 129 -2.05 17.66 12.34
C SER A 129 -2.86 16.50 12.96
N VAL A 130 -2.57 15.25 12.60
CA VAL A 130 -3.18 14.07 13.23
C VAL A 130 -2.86 14.01 14.73
N ILE A 131 -1.62 14.31 15.15
CA ILE A 131 -1.25 14.35 16.57
C ILE A 131 -2.11 15.38 17.32
N ILE A 132 -2.27 16.58 16.76
CA ILE A 132 -3.04 17.66 17.39
C ILE A 132 -4.54 17.29 17.45
N LEU A 133 -5.10 16.74 16.37
CA LEU A 133 -6.52 16.39 16.30
C LEU A 133 -6.87 15.23 17.24
N LYS A 134 -5.93 14.30 17.48
CA LYS A 134 -6.13 13.17 18.39
C LYS A 134 -6.46 13.57 19.83
N GLU A 135 -6.10 14.79 20.24
CA GLU A 135 -6.46 15.30 21.57
C GLU A 135 -7.96 15.62 21.68
N LYS A 136 -8.67 15.77 20.56
CA LYS A 136 -10.03 16.32 20.51
C LYS A 136 -11.03 15.47 19.74
N TYR A 137 -10.56 14.66 18.80
CA TYR A 137 -11.41 13.92 17.87
C TYR A 137 -10.90 12.51 17.66
N ASP A 138 -11.85 11.59 17.44
CA ASP A 138 -11.54 10.30 16.86
C ASP A 138 -11.08 10.50 15.41
N ILE A 139 -9.92 9.94 15.10
CA ILE A 139 -9.34 10.06 13.77
C ILE A 139 -10.01 9.07 12.84
N THR A 140 -10.58 9.57 11.75
CA THR A 140 -11.16 8.76 10.67
C THR A 140 -10.41 9.01 9.35
N PRO A 141 -10.48 8.08 8.39
CA PRO A 141 -9.96 8.32 7.05
C PRO A 141 -10.49 9.62 6.42
N ASP A 142 -11.80 9.88 6.53
CA ASP A 142 -12.43 11.07 5.96
C ASP A 142 -11.95 12.37 6.62
N LEU A 143 -11.73 12.37 7.93
CA LEU A 143 -11.15 13.52 8.62
C LEU A 143 -9.72 13.82 8.12
N ILE A 144 -8.90 12.78 7.93
CA ILE A 144 -7.52 12.95 7.42
C ILE A 144 -7.54 13.47 5.98
N ILE A 145 -8.44 12.95 5.14
CA ILE A 145 -8.58 13.39 3.74
C ILE A 145 -9.06 14.84 3.69
N HIS A 146 -10.08 15.20 4.46
CA HIS A 146 -10.58 16.57 4.51
C HIS A 146 -9.51 17.56 5.00
N LEU A 147 -8.78 17.20 6.05
CA LEU A 147 -7.62 17.95 6.51
C LEU A 147 -6.57 18.10 5.39
N ALA A 148 -6.31 17.04 4.63
CA ALA A 148 -5.37 17.10 3.52
C ALA A 148 -5.85 18.00 2.37
N GLU A 149 -7.14 18.02 2.06
CA GLU A 149 -7.70 18.91 1.02
C GLU A 149 -7.47 20.39 1.33
N THR A 150 -7.39 20.76 2.62
CA THR A 150 -7.13 22.15 3.05
C THR A 150 -5.65 22.50 3.12
N MET A 151 -4.76 21.53 3.34
CA MET A 151 -3.34 21.80 3.64
C MET A 151 -2.36 21.28 2.57
N GLN A 152 -2.72 20.22 1.83
CA GLN A 152 -1.84 19.50 0.90
C GLN A 152 -2.66 18.86 -0.23
N LEU A 153 -3.20 19.71 -1.11
CA LEU A 153 -4.08 19.28 -2.20
C LEU A 153 -3.42 18.27 -3.15
N ASP A 154 -2.11 18.42 -3.40
CA ASP A 154 -1.31 17.53 -4.25
C ASP A 154 -1.21 16.10 -3.72
N TRP A 155 -1.26 15.93 -2.39
CA TRP A 155 -1.35 14.63 -1.73
C TRP A 155 -2.80 14.15 -1.56
N ALA A 156 -3.73 15.07 -1.28
CA ALA A 156 -5.14 14.79 -0.99
C ALA A 156 -5.87 14.14 -2.17
N ASP A 157 -5.72 14.69 -3.38
CA ASP A 157 -6.45 14.18 -4.55
C ASP A 157 -6.06 12.71 -4.87
N PRO A 158 -4.77 12.35 -4.97
CA PRO A 158 -4.39 10.97 -5.23
C PRO A 158 -4.76 10.00 -4.10
N ILE A 159 -4.68 10.40 -2.82
CA ILE A 159 -5.05 9.51 -1.71
C ILE A 159 -6.56 9.27 -1.70
N LYS A 160 -7.38 10.31 -1.89
CA LYS A 160 -8.85 10.21 -1.94
C LYS A 160 -9.31 9.26 -3.04
N LEU A 161 -8.76 9.41 -4.25
CA LEU A 161 -9.07 8.54 -5.38
C LEU A 161 -8.68 7.08 -5.11
N ARG A 162 -7.54 6.86 -4.43
CA ARG A 162 -7.08 5.51 -4.09
C ARG A 162 -7.93 4.88 -2.98
N TYR A 163 -8.30 5.67 -1.99
CA TYR A 163 -9.19 5.29 -0.90
C TYR A 163 -10.56 4.85 -1.44
N GLN A 164 -11.19 5.68 -2.26
CA GLN A 164 -12.45 5.37 -2.94
C GLN A 164 -12.32 4.14 -3.87
N TYR A 165 -11.22 4.03 -4.63
CA TYR A 165 -10.96 2.84 -5.43
C TYR A 165 -10.92 1.57 -4.56
N GLY A 166 -10.33 1.68 -3.36
CA GLY A 166 -10.29 0.61 -2.37
C GLY A 166 -11.66 0.13 -1.95
N LEU A 167 -12.46 1.05 -1.40
CA LEU A 167 -13.81 0.76 -0.92
C LEU A 167 -14.68 0.12 -2.02
N ASN A 168 -14.60 0.65 -3.24
CA ASN A 168 -15.41 0.15 -4.36
C ASN A 168 -14.99 -1.22 -4.90
N ASN A 169 -13.76 -1.67 -4.65
CA ASN A 169 -13.21 -2.89 -5.27
C ASN A 169 -12.86 -4.00 -4.28
N PHE A 170 -12.84 -3.71 -2.98
CA PHE A 170 -12.50 -4.67 -1.93
C PHE A 170 -13.46 -4.61 -0.74
N PRO A 171 -14.79 -4.64 -0.95
CA PRO A 171 -15.74 -4.62 0.15
C PRO A 171 -15.64 -5.88 1.01
N SER A 172 -15.72 -5.72 2.34
CA SER A 172 -15.64 -6.81 3.33
C SER A 172 -16.74 -7.87 3.18
N THR A 173 -17.81 -7.57 2.45
CA THR A 173 -18.84 -8.54 2.06
C THR A 173 -18.34 -9.61 1.09
N ALA A 174 -17.14 -9.46 0.50
CA ALA A 174 -16.45 -10.53 -0.22
C ALA A 174 -15.71 -11.48 0.75
N LYS A 175 -16.49 -12.28 1.50
CA LYS A 175 -16.02 -13.43 2.30
C LYS A 175 -15.08 -14.33 1.48
N SER A 176 -13.80 -14.46 1.86
CA SER A 176 -13.01 -15.72 1.71
C SER A 176 -11.55 -15.65 2.18
N LEU A 177 -11.04 -14.55 2.75
CA LEU A 177 -9.66 -14.53 3.28
C LEU A 177 -9.63 -14.14 4.76
N ARG A 178 -10.37 -14.88 5.59
CA ARG A 178 -9.95 -15.05 6.99
C ARG A 178 -8.76 -16.00 6.96
N ILE A 179 -7.55 -15.43 7.04
CA ILE A 179 -6.34 -16.19 7.30
C ILE A 179 -6.55 -16.83 8.68
N LYS A 180 -6.66 -18.17 8.69
CA LYS A 180 -6.56 -18.98 9.90
C LYS A 180 -5.12 -19.01 10.38
#